data_AF-A0AAV0WA94-F1
#
_entry.id   AF-A0AAV0WA94-F1
#
_cell.length_a   1.000
_cell.length_b   1.000
_cell.length_c   1.000
_cell.angle_alpha   90.00
_cell.angle_beta   90.00
_cell.angle_gamma   90.00
#
_symmetry.space_group_name_H-M   'P 1'
#
loop_
_entity.id
_entity.type
_entity.pdbx_description
1 polymer ?
#
loop_
_entity_poly.entity_id
_entity_poly.type
_entity_poly.pdbx_seq_one_letter_code
_entity_poly.pdbx_strand_id
1 'polypeptide(L)'
;MDEFYIAALENLERQENAVNYRKLSHSERFDAFLLPNYIFINNYRLTKDLVRYVINILTPHMTEATKTSALNIQTKVFIALNFFATGSYQLPVGNSNLEIVSQPTVSRAIDEVVNALNQPEIFKYWVKYPSTLIELRQTREKFNTKYNFPGIVGIIDCTHIGIFPPKTDDPVHPEYMYVNRKNYHSINVQLVCDSDMKIINVSALFPGSVNNAYIWNNSLLEPTLRRIYNYNPEGFYLLGDSGYPLRPWLMTPLMQYKPNTPEERYNRRFKHVRSLIERLSRALEEFVNALNEPTIFNSWVKYPSNFQELRLVREEYSFIRFFRKFNFPGIVGVIDCTHIAIFPPPTHDAIHPEYIYVNRKNYHSINVQLVCDSKMKMFNICSLFPGSVNDAYIWNNCQLEPTLRRIFNHEPGFYLLGDSGYPLRAWLMTPL
;
A
#
# COMPACT_ATOMS: atom_id res chain seq x y z
N MET A 1 -16.56 32.18 -10.57
CA MET A 1 -15.58 32.30 -9.47
C MET A 1 -14.41 31.43 -9.89
N ASP A 2 -13.30 32.06 -10.27
CA ASP A 2 -12.24 31.40 -11.05
C ASP A 2 -11.55 30.28 -10.26
N GLU A 3 -11.24 29.16 -10.92
CA GLU A 3 -10.44 28.04 -10.36
C GLU A 3 -9.11 28.51 -9.76
N PHE A 4 -8.57 29.62 -10.28
CA PHE A 4 -7.38 30.28 -9.77
C PHE A 4 -7.57 30.85 -8.35
N TYR A 5 -8.77 31.36 -8.06
CA TYR A 5 -9.13 31.92 -6.76
C TYR A 5 -9.30 30.84 -5.70
N ILE A 6 -9.90 29.69 -6.08
CA ILE A 6 -10.03 28.51 -5.22
C ILE A 6 -8.63 27.96 -4.89
N ALA A 7 -7.75 27.79 -5.88
CA ALA A 7 -6.39 27.31 -5.66
C ALA A 7 -5.53 28.28 -4.83
N ALA A 8 -5.76 29.60 -4.95
CA ALA A 8 -5.11 30.61 -4.13
C ALA A 8 -5.58 30.57 -2.67
N LEU A 9 -6.89 30.41 -2.45
CA LEU A 9 -7.48 30.24 -1.12
C LEU A 9 -6.98 28.95 -0.44
N GLU A 10 -6.93 27.83 -1.17
CA GLU A 10 -6.37 26.57 -0.65
C GLU A 10 -4.87 26.71 -0.28
N ASN A 11 -4.09 27.47 -1.05
CA ASN A 11 -2.68 27.72 -0.74
C ASN A 11 -2.48 28.66 0.45
N LEU A 12 -3.32 29.69 0.59
CA LEU A 12 -3.33 30.57 1.76
C LEU A 12 -3.73 29.80 3.02
N GLU A 13 -4.77 28.96 2.94
CA GLU A 13 -5.19 28.07 4.02
C GLU A 13 -4.07 27.09 4.40
N ARG A 14 -3.32 26.55 3.42
CA ARG A 14 -2.12 25.71 3.69
C ARG A 14 -1.01 26.48 4.41
N GLN A 15 -0.74 27.72 4.03
CA GLN A 15 0.32 28.54 4.64
C GLN A 15 -0.07 28.97 6.07
N GLU A 16 -1.32 29.38 6.26
CA GLU A 16 -1.85 29.79 7.56
C GLU A 16 -1.90 28.61 8.54
N ASN A 17 -2.32 27.43 8.07
CA ASN A 17 -2.28 26.20 8.86
C ASN A 17 -0.85 25.78 9.22
N ALA A 18 0.12 25.93 8.32
CA ALA A 18 1.52 25.64 8.60
C ALA A 18 2.13 26.62 9.64
N VAL A 19 1.70 27.88 9.64
CA VAL A 19 2.12 28.89 10.62
C VAL A 19 1.48 28.64 11.99
N ASN A 20 0.20 28.27 12.03
CA ASN A 20 -0.51 27.95 13.27
C ASN A 20 0.04 26.67 13.92
N TYR A 21 0.41 25.65 13.12
CA TYR A 21 1.06 24.43 13.61
C TYR A 21 2.40 24.67 14.30
N ARG A 22 3.19 25.65 13.83
CA ARG A 22 4.51 25.96 14.40
C ARG A 22 4.44 26.64 15.78
N LYS A 23 3.27 27.15 16.18
CA LYS A 23 3.06 27.87 17.45
C LYS A 23 2.64 26.95 18.62
N LEU A 24 2.37 25.67 18.37
CA LEU A 24 1.92 24.71 19.39
C LEU A 24 3.09 24.17 20.24
N SER A 25 2.85 24.01 21.55
CA SER A 25 3.80 23.42 22.50
C SER A 25 4.05 21.94 22.22
N HIS A 26 5.14 21.35 22.73
CA HIS A 26 5.53 19.97 22.42
C HIS A 26 4.45 18.92 22.76
N SER A 27 3.64 19.13 23.80
CA SER A 27 2.49 18.26 24.13
C SER A 27 1.27 18.51 23.24
N GLU A 28 1.12 19.72 22.69
CA GLU A 28 0.04 20.07 21.75
C GLU A 28 0.36 19.66 20.30
N ARG A 29 1.62 19.33 20.00
CA ARG A 29 2.07 18.92 18.66
C ARG A 29 1.52 17.57 18.19
N PHE A 30 1.08 16.68 19.09
CA PHE A 30 0.62 15.34 18.72
C PHE A 30 -0.90 15.17 18.64
N ASP A 31 -1.70 16.25 18.71
CA ASP A 31 -3.11 16.04 18.40
C ASP A 31 -3.32 16.03 16.87
N ALA A 32 -3.26 14.83 16.28
CA ALA A 32 -3.52 14.66 14.86
C ALA A 32 -4.93 15.13 14.45
N PHE A 33 -5.87 15.29 15.39
CA PHE A 33 -7.18 15.88 15.09
C PHE A 33 -7.10 17.37 14.72
N LEU A 34 -5.98 18.04 14.97
CA LEU A 34 -5.73 19.42 14.51
C LEU A 34 -5.38 19.50 13.02
N LEU A 35 -5.03 18.37 12.38
CA LEU A 35 -4.73 18.35 10.95
C LEU A 35 -5.98 18.68 10.10
N PRO A 36 -5.85 19.39 8.97
CA PRO A 36 -6.93 19.51 8.00
C PRO A 36 -7.47 18.13 7.56
N ASN A 37 -8.77 18.02 7.31
CA ASN A 37 -9.43 16.73 7.03
C ASN A 37 -8.80 15.97 5.85
N TYR A 38 -8.38 16.67 4.80
CA TYR A 38 -7.75 16.03 3.64
C TYR A 38 -6.37 15.43 3.99
N ILE A 39 -5.57 16.11 4.83
CA ILE A 39 -4.28 15.60 5.32
C ILE A 39 -4.53 14.42 6.25
N PHE A 40 -5.51 14.54 7.15
CA PHE A 40 -5.86 13.48 8.08
C PHE A 40 -6.27 12.20 7.34
N ILE A 41 -7.17 12.30 6.37
CA ILE A 41 -7.60 11.14 5.56
C ILE A 41 -6.42 10.58 4.76
N ASN A 42 -5.53 11.42 4.24
CA ASN A 42 -4.34 10.90 3.54
C ASN A 42 -3.40 10.13 4.48
N ASN A 43 -3.23 10.59 5.72
CA ASN A 43 -2.30 10.02 6.69
C ASN A 43 -2.86 8.79 7.43
N TYR A 44 -4.18 8.68 7.58
CA TYR A 44 -4.81 7.63 8.39
C TYR A 44 -5.81 6.77 7.60
N ARG A 45 -6.15 7.14 6.36
CA ARG A 45 -7.20 6.52 5.50
C ARG A 45 -8.60 6.48 6.13
N LEU A 46 -8.79 7.18 7.24
CA LEU A 46 -10.02 7.25 8.01
C LEU A 46 -10.41 8.71 8.27
N THR A 47 -11.69 8.96 8.49
CA THR A 47 -12.17 10.26 8.94
C THR A 47 -11.84 10.46 10.42
N LYS A 48 -11.79 11.71 10.89
CA LYS A 48 -11.56 12.02 12.31
C LYS A 48 -12.58 11.34 13.22
N ASP A 49 -13.85 11.31 12.82
CA ASP A 49 -14.91 10.69 13.62
C ASP A 49 -14.75 9.18 13.72
N LEU A 50 -14.33 8.51 12.64
CA LEU A 50 -14.00 7.09 12.68
C LEU A 50 -12.79 6.83 13.57
N VAL A 51 -11.76 7.67 13.53
CA VAL A 51 -10.60 7.50 14.42
C VAL A 51 -10.96 7.73 15.89
N ARG A 52 -11.81 8.72 16.21
CA ARG A 52 -12.35 8.90 17.57
C ARG A 52 -13.12 7.66 18.03
N TYR A 53 -13.97 7.12 17.15
CA TYR A 53 -14.68 5.88 17.43
C TYR A 53 -13.72 4.72 17.68
N VAL A 54 -12.68 4.56 16.84
CA VAL A 54 -11.63 3.54 17.02
C VAL A 54 -10.90 3.71 18.35
N ILE A 55 -10.51 4.93 18.72
CA ILE A 55 -9.89 5.20 20.03
C ILE A 55 -10.83 4.75 21.16
N ASN A 56 -12.10 5.15 21.11
CA ASN A 56 -13.07 4.82 22.15
C ASN A 56 -13.29 3.32 22.33
N ILE A 57 -13.35 2.54 21.24
CA ILE A 57 -13.50 1.08 21.34
C ILE A 57 -12.23 0.39 21.85
N LEU A 58 -11.04 0.96 21.58
CA LEU A 58 -9.77 0.35 21.96
C LEU A 58 -9.33 0.72 23.38
N THR A 59 -9.69 1.91 23.88
CA THR A 59 -9.29 2.41 25.21
C THR A 59 -9.47 1.40 26.34
N PRO A 60 -10.61 0.68 26.47
CA PRO A 60 -10.80 -0.29 27.55
C PRO A 60 -9.84 -1.50 27.51
N HIS A 61 -9.19 -1.73 26.36
CA HIS A 61 -8.33 -2.87 26.10
C HIS A 61 -6.85 -2.47 25.95
N MET A 62 -6.51 -1.21 26.22
CA MET A 62 -5.16 -0.67 26.10
C MET A 62 -4.64 -0.19 27.46
N THR A 63 -3.31 -0.10 27.58
CA THR A 63 -2.64 0.29 28.80
C THR A 63 -2.54 1.81 28.89
N GLU A 64 -3.10 2.40 29.93
CA GLU A 64 -2.96 3.82 30.23
C GLU A 64 -1.51 4.20 30.60
N ALA A 65 -1.14 5.43 30.27
CA ALA A 65 0.18 5.96 30.58
C ALA A 65 0.33 6.17 32.09
N THR A 66 1.25 5.43 32.70
CA THR A 66 1.55 5.54 34.14
C THR A 66 2.63 6.59 34.45
N LYS A 67 3.35 7.07 33.43
CA LYS A 67 4.43 8.06 33.53
C LYS A 67 4.22 9.15 32.48
N THR A 68 4.68 10.36 32.76
CA THR A 68 4.60 11.50 31.84
C THR A 68 5.35 11.30 30.52
N SER A 69 6.35 10.43 30.49
CA SER A 69 7.10 10.07 29.28
C SER A 69 6.50 8.90 28.48
N ALA A 70 5.44 8.27 28.98
CA ALA A 70 4.76 7.19 28.28
C ALA A 70 3.72 7.77 27.30
N LEU A 71 3.61 7.15 26.13
CA LEU A 71 2.62 7.54 25.13
C LEU A 71 1.21 7.28 25.65
N ASN A 72 0.33 8.26 25.47
CA ASN A 72 -1.09 8.06 25.77
C ASN A 72 -1.75 7.16 24.71
N ILE A 73 -2.96 6.66 25.00
CA ILE A 73 -3.69 5.71 24.14
C ILE A 73 -3.97 6.32 22.77
N GLN A 74 -4.47 7.56 22.72
CA GLN A 74 -4.73 8.27 21.46
C GLN A 74 -3.47 8.33 20.59
N THR A 75 -2.32 8.56 21.21
CA THR A 75 -1.04 8.63 20.53
C THR A 75 -0.65 7.30 19.91
N LYS A 76 -0.75 6.22 20.69
CA LYS A 76 -0.49 4.85 20.22
C LYS A 76 -1.41 4.48 19.05
N VAL A 77 -2.69 4.84 19.12
CA VAL A 77 -3.67 4.59 18.05
C VAL A 77 -3.33 5.37 16.79
N PHE A 78 -2.95 6.64 16.89
CA PHE A 78 -2.50 7.38 15.71
C PHE A 78 -1.25 6.77 15.08
N ILE A 79 -0.26 6.35 15.88
CA ILE A 79 0.95 5.70 15.36
C ILE A 79 0.58 4.43 14.59
N ALA A 80 -0.24 3.56 15.18
CA ALA A 80 -0.66 2.33 14.54
C ALA A 80 -1.50 2.57 13.27
N LEU A 81 -2.47 3.48 13.31
CA LEU A 81 -3.29 3.80 12.13
C LEU A 81 -2.48 4.46 11.02
N ASN A 82 -1.49 5.30 11.34
CA ASN A 82 -0.60 5.87 10.35
C ASN A 82 0.28 4.79 9.71
N PHE A 83 0.79 3.85 10.51
CA PHE A 83 1.47 2.68 9.99
C PHE A 83 0.56 1.84 9.08
N PHE A 84 -0.70 1.59 9.49
CA PHE A 84 -1.68 0.89 8.67
C PHE A 84 -2.10 1.64 7.39
N ALA A 85 -1.90 2.95 7.34
CA ALA A 85 -2.21 3.75 6.16
C ALA A 85 -1.08 3.80 5.14
N THR A 86 0.16 3.58 5.58
CA THR A 86 1.38 3.96 4.84
C THR A 86 2.46 2.88 4.76
N GLY A 87 2.39 1.85 5.60
CA GLY A 87 3.38 0.77 5.67
C GLY A 87 4.77 1.14 6.13
N SER A 88 4.95 2.39 6.55
CA SER A 88 6.28 2.91 6.82
C SER A 88 6.45 3.25 8.28
N TYR A 89 7.46 2.64 8.91
CA TYR A 89 7.99 3.09 10.19
C TYR A 89 8.63 4.48 10.09
N GLN A 90 9.01 4.94 8.89
CA GLN A 90 9.74 6.20 8.71
C GLN A 90 8.87 7.45 8.91
N LEU A 91 7.55 7.36 8.72
CA LEU A 91 6.67 8.51 8.92
C LEU A 91 6.46 8.83 10.42
N PRO A 92 6.25 7.85 11.31
CA PRO A 92 6.30 8.09 12.76
C PRO A 92 7.71 8.41 13.30
N VAL A 93 8.78 7.86 12.70
CA VAL A 93 10.16 8.01 13.22
C VAL A 93 10.85 9.29 12.71
N GLY A 94 10.49 9.80 11.53
CA GLY A 94 11.26 10.83 10.82
C GLY A 94 10.48 12.02 10.27
N ASN A 95 9.15 12.08 10.41
CA ASN A 95 8.37 13.21 9.88
C ASN A 95 8.08 14.25 10.98
N SER A 96 8.49 15.50 10.75
CA SER A 96 8.53 16.61 11.73
C SER A 96 7.18 17.07 12.31
N ASN A 97 6.07 16.40 11.95
CA ASN A 97 4.69 16.84 12.26
C ASN A 97 3.94 15.87 13.19
N LEU A 98 4.52 14.71 13.48
CA LEU A 98 4.06 13.72 14.45
C LEU A 98 5.29 13.38 15.32
N GLU A 99 5.11 13.09 16.61
CA GLU A 99 6.17 12.91 17.61
C GLU A 99 7.35 12.10 17.06
N ILE A 100 8.57 12.56 17.32
CA ILE A 100 9.78 11.80 17.02
C ILE A 100 9.84 10.62 17.99
N VAL A 101 9.21 9.51 17.62
CA VAL A 101 9.22 8.27 18.38
C VAL A 101 10.24 7.31 17.79
N SER A 102 10.95 6.58 18.66
CA SER A 102 11.88 5.55 18.18
C SER A 102 11.15 4.37 17.54
N GLN A 103 11.76 3.70 16.57
CA GLN A 103 11.16 2.51 15.93
C GLN A 103 10.69 1.44 16.93
N PRO A 104 11.41 1.10 18.02
CA PRO A 104 10.90 0.17 19.02
C PRO A 104 9.63 0.65 19.73
N THR A 105 9.47 1.96 19.89
CA THR A 105 8.25 2.54 20.47
C THR A 105 7.08 2.44 19.51
N VAL A 106 7.31 2.69 18.22
CA VAL A 106 6.33 2.48 17.17
C VAL A 106 5.87 1.02 17.12
N SER A 107 6.81 0.07 17.14
CA SER A 107 6.49 -1.37 17.15
C SER A 107 5.61 -1.73 18.34
N ARG A 108 5.96 -1.31 19.57
CA ARG A 108 5.16 -1.59 20.77
C ARG A 108 3.76 -0.98 20.69
N ALA A 109 3.63 0.22 20.13
CA ALA A 109 2.32 0.85 19.93
C ALA A 109 1.46 0.08 18.92
N ILE A 110 2.05 -0.36 17.81
CA ILE A 110 1.37 -1.21 16.81
C ILE A 110 0.92 -2.52 17.46
N ASP A 111 1.82 -3.22 18.17
CA ASP A 111 1.51 -4.50 18.81
C ASP A 111 0.36 -4.35 19.81
N GLU A 112 0.37 -3.31 20.64
CA GLU A 112 -0.70 -3.04 21.60
C GLU A 112 -2.04 -2.76 20.91
N VAL A 113 -2.05 -1.94 19.85
CA VAL A 113 -3.26 -1.62 19.09
C VAL A 113 -3.79 -2.85 18.33
N VAL A 114 -2.93 -3.66 17.72
CA VAL A 114 -3.31 -4.91 17.05
C VAL A 114 -3.90 -5.90 18.06
N ASN A 115 -3.29 -6.05 19.24
CA ASN A 115 -3.80 -6.92 20.30
C ASN A 115 -5.15 -6.44 20.84
N ALA A 116 -5.36 -5.12 20.94
CA ALA A 116 -6.65 -4.55 21.28
C ALA A 116 -7.71 -4.78 20.18
N LEU A 117 -7.37 -4.58 18.90
CA LEU A 117 -8.27 -4.86 17.76
C LEU A 117 -8.68 -6.34 17.68
N ASN A 118 -7.78 -7.25 18.08
CA ASN A 118 -8.01 -8.69 18.09
C ASN A 118 -8.78 -9.19 19.32
N GLN A 119 -9.18 -8.31 20.25
CA GLN A 119 -10.04 -8.72 21.36
C GLN A 119 -11.36 -9.29 20.81
N PRO A 120 -11.84 -10.44 21.32
CA PRO A 120 -13.02 -11.10 20.78
C PRO A 120 -14.26 -10.20 20.70
N GLU A 121 -14.43 -9.29 21.65
CA GLU A 121 -15.56 -8.34 21.72
C GLU A 121 -15.54 -7.35 20.56
N ILE A 122 -14.35 -6.91 20.13
CA ILE A 122 -14.18 -5.98 19.02
C ILE A 122 -14.21 -6.75 17.70
N PHE A 123 -13.36 -7.77 17.57
CA PHE A 123 -13.20 -8.48 16.30
C PHE A 123 -14.50 -9.17 15.85
N LYS A 124 -15.18 -9.88 16.76
CA LYS A 124 -16.43 -10.60 16.44
C LYS A 124 -17.64 -9.67 16.25
N TYR A 125 -17.53 -8.40 16.63
CA TYR A 125 -18.55 -7.41 16.30
C TYR A 125 -18.52 -7.07 14.80
N TRP A 126 -17.32 -6.95 14.23
CA TRP A 126 -17.13 -6.57 12.83
C TRP A 126 -17.10 -7.76 11.87
N VAL A 127 -16.42 -8.85 12.25
CA VAL A 127 -16.26 -10.05 11.42
C VAL A 127 -17.08 -11.18 12.04
N LYS A 128 -18.33 -11.28 11.60
CA LYS A 128 -19.28 -12.29 12.09
C LYS A 128 -19.96 -13.00 10.92
N TYR A 129 -19.85 -14.32 10.91
CA TYR A 129 -20.63 -15.13 9.99
C TYR A 129 -22.08 -15.22 10.49
N PRO A 130 -23.10 -15.17 9.61
CA PRO A 130 -24.49 -15.33 10.01
C PRO A 130 -24.70 -16.55 10.91
N SER A 131 -25.15 -16.28 12.13
CA SER A 131 -25.23 -17.24 13.24
C SER A 131 -26.64 -17.76 13.47
N THR A 132 -27.64 -17.03 12.98
CA THR A 132 -29.05 -17.40 13.07
C THR A 132 -29.64 -17.69 11.70
N LEU A 133 -30.70 -18.49 11.67
CA LEU A 133 -31.41 -18.79 10.43
C LEU A 133 -32.02 -17.53 9.79
N ILE A 134 -32.39 -16.53 10.60
CA ILE A 134 -32.92 -15.26 10.13
C ILE A 134 -31.82 -14.46 9.41
N GLU A 135 -30.64 -14.32 10.02
CA GLU A 135 -29.47 -13.66 9.40
C GLU A 135 -29.05 -14.36 8.09
N LEU A 136 -29.06 -15.70 8.08
CA LEU A 136 -28.75 -16.50 6.88
C LEU A 136 -29.77 -16.25 5.76
N ARG A 137 -31.08 -16.25 6.07
CA ARG A 137 -32.14 -15.94 5.10
C ARG A 137 -32.00 -14.52 4.55
N GLN A 138 -31.73 -13.54 5.41
CA GLN A 138 -31.49 -12.16 4.96
C GLN A 138 -30.30 -12.06 4.00
N THR A 139 -29.19 -12.72 4.32
CA THR A 139 -27.99 -12.76 3.47
C THR A 139 -28.32 -13.41 2.12
N ARG A 140 -29.05 -14.53 2.15
CA ARG A 140 -29.54 -15.22 0.96
C ARG A 140 -30.42 -14.34 0.07
N GLU A 141 -31.40 -13.67 0.65
CA GLU A 141 -32.29 -12.78 -0.12
C GLU A 141 -31.54 -11.58 -0.72
N LYS A 142 -30.51 -11.06 -0.02
CA LYS A 142 -29.65 -10.00 -0.58
C LYS A 142 -28.89 -10.48 -1.82
N PHE A 143 -28.27 -11.66 -1.77
CA PHE A 143 -27.60 -12.23 -2.95
C PHE A 143 -28.57 -12.47 -4.11
N ASN A 144 -29.75 -13.00 -3.80
CA ASN A 144 -30.78 -13.25 -4.80
C ASN A 144 -31.26 -11.93 -5.45
N THR A 145 -31.56 -10.92 -4.65
CA THR A 145 -32.07 -9.62 -5.13
C THR A 145 -31.00 -8.87 -5.95
N LYS A 146 -29.75 -8.83 -5.48
CA LYS A 146 -28.68 -8.03 -6.09
C LYS A 146 -28.04 -8.70 -7.31
N TYR A 147 -27.95 -10.03 -7.30
CA TYR A 147 -27.21 -10.78 -8.31
C TYR A 147 -28.02 -11.86 -9.01
N ASN A 148 -29.27 -12.11 -8.61
CA ASN A 148 -30.13 -13.18 -9.15
C ASN A 148 -29.40 -14.53 -9.16
N PHE A 149 -28.77 -14.84 -8.02
CA PHE A 149 -28.17 -16.13 -7.71
C PHE A 149 -28.79 -16.63 -6.38
N PRO A 150 -29.70 -17.61 -6.42
CA PRO A 150 -30.42 -18.07 -5.25
C PRO A 150 -29.55 -18.90 -4.31
N GLY A 151 -29.88 -18.91 -3.03
CA GLY A 151 -29.29 -19.81 -2.04
C GLY A 151 -27.92 -19.41 -1.50
N ILE A 152 -27.30 -18.33 -1.98
CA ILE A 152 -25.93 -17.97 -1.59
C ILE A 152 -25.91 -17.20 -0.27
N VAL A 153 -25.07 -17.62 0.67
CA VAL A 153 -24.88 -16.96 1.97
C VAL A 153 -23.47 -16.39 2.16
N GLY A 154 -22.60 -16.58 1.18
CA GLY A 154 -21.27 -16.02 1.17
C GLY A 154 -20.46 -16.54 -0.01
N ILE A 155 -19.36 -15.86 -0.27
CA ILE A 155 -18.38 -16.25 -1.29
C ILE A 155 -17.08 -16.49 -0.56
N ILE A 156 -16.43 -17.62 -0.81
CA ILE A 156 -15.19 -18.03 -0.15
C ILE A 156 -14.03 -18.04 -1.15
N ASP A 157 -12.88 -17.56 -0.71
CA ASP A 157 -11.63 -17.61 -1.47
C ASP A 157 -10.42 -17.56 -0.55
N CYS A 158 -9.27 -17.87 -1.14
CA CYS A 158 -7.97 -17.72 -0.51
C CYS A 158 -7.16 -16.63 -1.22
N THR A 159 -6.49 -15.78 -0.43
CA THR A 159 -5.53 -14.78 -0.90
C THR A 159 -4.20 -14.95 -0.17
N HIS A 160 -3.10 -14.66 -0.86
CA HIS A 160 -1.77 -14.79 -0.29
C HIS A 160 -1.30 -13.42 0.20
N ILE A 161 -1.06 -13.31 1.50
CA ILE A 161 -0.50 -12.12 2.11
C ILE A 161 1.00 -12.31 2.25
N GLY A 162 1.76 -11.48 1.52
CA GLY A 162 3.22 -11.53 1.53
C GLY A 162 3.78 -11.27 2.93
N ILE A 163 4.79 -12.05 3.30
CA ILE A 163 5.50 -11.90 4.57
C ILE A 163 7.01 -11.86 4.33
N PHE A 164 7.76 -11.33 5.30
CA PHE A 164 9.17 -11.62 5.36
C PHE A 164 9.38 -13.11 5.66
N PRO A 165 10.32 -13.77 4.98
CA PRO A 165 10.58 -15.18 5.21
C PRO A 165 10.96 -15.41 6.68
N PRO A 166 10.45 -16.50 7.30
CA PRO A 166 11.02 -17.00 8.55
C PRO A 166 12.53 -17.29 8.39
N LYS A 167 13.24 -17.38 9.51
CA LYS A 167 14.65 -17.78 9.47
C LYS A 167 14.76 -19.21 8.93
N THR A 168 15.80 -19.47 8.15
CA THR A 168 16.00 -20.76 7.47
C THR A 168 16.13 -21.94 8.43
N ASP A 169 16.57 -21.68 9.66
CA ASP A 169 16.80 -22.64 10.75
C ASP A 169 15.69 -22.65 11.82
N ASP A 170 14.55 -21.99 11.57
CA ASP A 170 13.44 -21.97 12.53
C ASP A 170 12.80 -23.38 12.64
N PRO A 171 12.84 -24.03 13.82
CA PRO A 171 12.34 -25.39 13.98
C PRO A 171 10.81 -25.48 14.01
N VAL A 172 10.11 -24.37 14.27
CA VAL A 172 8.64 -24.30 14.38
C VAL A 172 8.04 -23.79 13.08
N HIS A 173 8.71 -22.82 12.44
CA HIS A 173 8.27 -22.18 11.21
C HIS A 173 9.28 -22.33 10.06
N PRO A 174 9.61 -23.56 9.61
CA PRO A 174 10.46 -23.78 8.44
C PRO A 174 10.05 -22.93 7.24
N GLU A 175 11.01 -22.19 6.68
CA GLU A 175 10.81 -21.22 5.59
C GLU A 175 10.06 -21.81 4.39
N TYR A 176 10.38 -23.05 4.00
CA TYR A 176 9.78 -23.70 2.83
C TYR A 176 8.27 -23.89 2.94
N MET A 177 7.71 -23.95 4.16
CA MET A 177 6.26 -24.06 4.34
C MET A 177 5.53 -22.80 3.92
N TYR A 178 6.20 -21.65 3.91
CA TYR A 178 5.60 -20.36 3.58
C TYR A 178 5.72 -20.00 2.10
N VAL A 179 6.47 -20.78 1.31
CA VAL A 179 6.61 -20.58 -0.13
C VAL A 179 5.34 -21.03 -0.84
N ASN A 180 4.69 -20.10 -1.56
CA ASN A 180 3.49 -20.40 -2.32
C ASN A 180 3.79 -20.85 -3.76
N ARG A 181 2.73 -21.18 -4.51
CA ARG A 181 2.80 -21.58 -5.93
C ARG A 181 3.36 -20.52 -6.89
N LYS A 182 3.44 -19.25 -6.47
CA LYS A 182 4.04 -18.13 -7.21
C LYS A 182 5.48 -17.86 -6.76
N ASN A 183 6.07 -18.76 -5.97
CA ASN A 183 7.45 -18.75 -5.51
C ASN A 183 7.83 -17.53 -4.64
N TYR A 184 6.91 -17.09 -3.76
CA TYR A 184 7.21 -16.10 -2.71
C TYR A 184 6.61 -16.51 -1.36
N HIS A 185 7.15 -15.96 -0.28
CA HIS A 185 6.72 -16.24 1.10
C HIS A 185 5.41 -15.54 1.44
N SER A 186 4.44 -16.30 1.94
CA SER A 186 3.12 -15.76 2.29
C SER A 186 2.44 -16.54 3.39
N ILE A 187 1.44 -15.90 3.99
CA ILE A 187 0.36 -16.57 4.71
C ILE A 187 -0.80 -16.73 3.71
N ASN A 188 -1.36 -17.93 3.63
CA ASN A 188 -2.57 -18.18 2.85
C ASN A 188 -3.80 -17.87 3.72
N VAL A 189 -4.48 -16.77 3.40
CA VAL A 189 -5.63 -16.26 4.15
C VAL A 189 -6.92 -16.66 3.45
N GLN A 190 -7.75 -17.45 4.13
CA GLN A 190 -9.10 -17.75 3.67
C GLN A 190 -10.06 -16.67 4.13
N LEU A 191 -10.84 -16.12 3.21
CA LEU A 191 -11.85 -15.09 3.45
C LEU A 191 -13.21 -15.60 3.02
N VAL A 192 -14.25 -15.14 3.72
CA VAL A 192 -15.62 -15.20 3.23
C VAL A 192 -16.20 -13.79 3.24
N CYS A 193 -16.82 -13.40 2.13
CA CYS A 193 -17.51 -12.12 2.03
C CYS A 193 -19.00 -12.25 1.71
N ASP A 194 -19.77 -11.24 2.11
CA ASP A 194 -21.19 -11.11 1.78
C ASP A 194 -21.41 -10.40 0.42
N SER A 195 -22.68 -10.12 0.10
CA SER A 195 -23.11 -9.46 -1.13
C SER A 195 -22.63 -8.01 -1.28
N ASP A 196 -22.18 -7.41 -0.18
CA ASP A 196 -21.70 -6.02 -0.07
C ASP A 196 -20.17 -5.97 0.11
N MET A 197 -19.47 -7.09 -0.14
CA MET A 197 -18.01 -7.26 0.00
C MET A 197 -17.51 -7.05 1.44
N LYS A 198 -18.37 -7.24 2.46
CA LYS A 198 -17.93 -7.24 3.85
C LYS A 198 -17.32 -8.58 4.21
N ILE A 199 -16.16 -8.58 4.88
CA ILE A 199 -15.55 -9.79 5.42
C ILE A 199 -16.42 -10.29 6.58
N ILE A 200 -16.99 -11.49 6.41
CA ILE A 200 -17.84 -12.14 7.42
C ILE A 200 -17.17 -13.36 8.07
N ASN A 201 -16.07 -13.85 7.48
CA ASN A 201 -15.19 -14.83 8.10
C ASN A 201 -13.77 -14.67 7.55
N VAL A 202 -12.77 -14.93 8.38
CA VAL A 202 -11.37 -14.94 7.99
C VAL A 202 -10.61 -16.03 8.76
N SER A 203 -9.68 -16.67 8.08
CA SER A 203 -8.67 -17.55 8.67
C SER A 203 -7.30 -17.22 8.08
N ALA A 204 -6.40 -16.69 8.92
CA ALA A 204 -5.05 -16.28 8.56
C ALA A 204 -3.97 -17.14 9.25
N LEU A 205 -4.26 -18.43 9.43
CA LEU A 205 -3.45 -19.35 10.25
C LEU A 205 -2.55 -20.29 9.42
N PHE A 206 -2.67 -20.26 8.10
CA PHE A 206 -2.07 -21.27 7.22
C PHE A 206 -0.89 -20.70 6.43
N PRO A 207 0.22 -21.44 6.33
CA PRO A 207 1.38 -20.98 5.59
C PRO A 207 1.14 -21.10 4.07
N GLY A 208 1.91 -20.34 3.28
CA GLY A 208 1.68 -20.13 1.85
C GLY A 208 1.71 -21.37 0.95
N SER A 209 2.34 -22.46 1.39
CA SER A 209 2.35 -23.73 0.64
C SER A 209 1.02 -24.49 0.69
N VAL A 210 0.14 -24.17 1.66
CA VAL A 210 -1.09 -24.92 1.91
C VAL A 210 -2.17 -24.56 0.88
N ASN A 211 -2.87 -25.56 0.37
CA ASN A 211 -3.93 -25.39 -0.62
C ASN A 211 -5.31 -25.08 0.02
N ASN A 212 -6.21 -24.50 -0.79
CA ASN A 212 -7.55 -24.05 -0.37
C ASN A 212 -8.38 -25.19 0.27
N ALA A 213 -8.35 -26.39 -0.31
CA ALA A 213 -9.09 -27.54 0.19
C ALA A 213 -8.65 -27.97 1.60
N TYR A 214 -7.35 -27.96 1.89
CA TYR A 214 -6.81 -28.24 3.21
C TYR A 214 -7.26 -27.19 4.22
N ILE A 215 -7.19 -25.91 3.86
CA ILE A 215 -7.64 -24.81 4.74
C ILE A 215 -9.13 -24.96 5.06
N TRP A 216 -9.96 -25.24 4.04
CA TRP A 216 -11.38 -25.49 4.23
C TRP A 216 -11.66 -26.62 5.22
N ASN A 217 -11.02 -27.78 5.04
CA ASN A 217 -11.24 -28.95 5.90
C ASN A 217 -10.79 -28.72 7.36
N ASN A 218 -9.90 -27.76 7.60
CA ASN A 218 -9.42 -27.37 8.92
C ASN A 218 -10.02 -26.03 9.40
N SER A 219 -10.99 -25.47 8.68
CA SER A 219 -11.64 -24.22 9.04
C SER A 219 -12.71 -24.44 10.11
N LEU A 220 -12.89 -23.46 11.00
CA LEU A 220 -13.98 -23.46 11.98
C LEU A 220 -15.37 -23.26 11.33
N LEU A 221 -15.40 -22.83 10.07
CA LEU A 221 -16.62 -22.57 9.32
C LEU A 221 -17.23 -23.84 8.72
N GLU A 222 -16.41 -24.82 8.34
CA GLU A 222 -16.87 -26.06 7.72
C GLU A 222 -17.87 -26.82 8.62
N PRO A 223 -17.60 -27.08 9.92
CA PRO A 223 -18.54 -27.78 10.79
C PRO A 223 -19.84 -26.99 10.99
N THR A 224 -19.75 -25.65 10.99
CA THR A 224 -20.90 -24.75 11.13
C THR A 224 -21.85 -24.90 9.93
N LEU A 225 -21.31 -24.87 8.70
CA LEU A 225 -22.12 -25.03 7.48
C LEU A 225 -22.69 -26.43 7.32
N ARG A 226 -21.92 -27.46 7.67
CA ARG A 226 -22.40 -28.84 7.75
C ARG A 226 -23.58 -28.96 8.70
N ARG A 227 -23.50 -28.33 9.88
CA ARG A 227 -24.59 -28.32 10.86
C ARG A 227 -25.82 -27.61 10.29
N ILE A 228 -25.64 -26.43 9.69
CA ILE A 228 -26.75 -25.69 9.05
C ILE A 228 -27.46 -26.56 8.02
N TYR A 229 -26.71 -27.22 7.14
CA TYR A 229 -27.23 -28.13 6.13
C TYR A 229 -28.00 -29.29 6.74
N ASN A 230 -27.47 -29.96 7.77
CA ASN A 230 -28.15 -31.10 8.40
C ASN A 230 -29.52 -30.73 9.00
N TYR A 231 -29.69 -29.49 9.48
CA TYR A 231 -30.99 -29.00 9.98
C TYR A 231 -31.84 -28.31 8.91
N ASN A 232 -31.23 -27.80 7.84
CA ASN A 232 -31.85 -27.05 6.75
C ASN A 232 -31.16 -27.45 5.43
N PRO A 233 -31.54 -28.59 4.83
CA PRO A 233 -30.78 -29.24 3.75
C PRO A 233 -30.73 -28.46 2.43
N GLU A 234 -31.44 -27.34 2.30
CA GLU A 234 -31.48 -26.58 1.06
C GLU A 234 -31.42 -25.08 1.28
N GLY A 235 -30.79 -24.40 0.33
CA GLY A 235 -30.86 -22.94 0.18
C GLY A 235 -29.83 -22.13 0.94
N PHE A 236 -28.76 -22.73 1.48
CA PHE A 236 -27.64 -22.01 2.11
C PHE A 236 -26.30 -22.56 1.63
N TYR A 237 -25.71 -21.89 0.65
CA TYR A 237 -24.49 -22.31 -0.03
C TYR A 237 -23.41 -21.23 0.03
N LEU A 238 -22.16 -21.64 0.18
CA LEU A 238 -21.00 -20.83 -0.18
C LEU A 238 -20.63 -21.04 -1.66
N LEU A 239 -20.09 -20.00 -2.29
CA LEU A 239 -19.44 -20.10 -3.61
C LEU A 239 -17.92 -20.10 -3.48
N GLY A 240 -17.27 -21.21 -3.81
CA GLY A 240 -15.81 -21.36 -3.81
C GLY A 240 -15.21 -21.52 -5.21
N ASP A 241 -13.91 -21.30 -5.35
CA ASP A 241 -13.21 -21.59 -6.59
C ASP A 241 -13.05 -23.11 -6.85
N SER A 242 -12.45 -23.46 -7.98
CA SER A 242 -12.17 -24.86 -8.35
C SER A 242 -11.18 -25.57 -7.43
N GLY A 243 -10.44 -24.84 -6.58
CA GLY A 243 -9.52 -25.38 -5.59
C GLY A 243 -10.21 -25.92 -4.33
N TYR A 244 -11.50 -25.63 -4.15
CA TYR A 244 -12.31 -26.20 -3.08
C TYR A 244 -13.00 -27.49 -3.50
N PRO A 245 -13.31 -28.38 -2.54
CA PRO A 245 -14.10 -29.57 -2.82
C PRO A 245 -15.59 -29.22 -2.91
N LEU A 246 -16.29 -29.77 -3.91
CA LEU A 246 -17.75 -29.66 -3.99
C LEU A 246 -18.41 -30.33 -2.77
N ARG A 247 -19.36 -29.63 -2.13
CA ARG A 247 -20.15 -30.13 -0.99
C ARG A 247 -21.60 -29.68 -1.12
N PRO A 248 -22.55 -30.31 -0.39
CA PRO A 248 -23.94 -29.85 -0.37
C PRO A 248 -24.12 -28.40 0.11
N TRP A 249 -23.15 -27.81 0.81
CA TRP A 249 -23.14 -26.42 1.30
C TRP A 249 -22.01 -25.55 0.69
N LEU A 250 -21.24 -26.08 -0.26
CA LEU A 250 -20.14 -25.37 -0.94
C LEU A 250 -20.14 -25.70 -2.42
N MET A 251 -20.54 -24.74 -3.24
CA MET A 251 -20.64 -24.86 -4.70
C MET A 251 -19.35 -24.39 -5.36
N THR A 252 -18.93 -25.12 -6.38
CA THR A 252 -17.77 -24.82 -7.22
C THR A 252 -18.21 -24.69 -8.68
N PRO A 253 -17.41 -24.04 -9.57
CA PRO A 253 -17.82 -23.87 -10.96
C PRO A 253 -17.87 -25.22 -11.69
N LEU A 254 -18.76 -25.35 -12.67
CA LEU A 254 -18.84 -26.54 -13.53
C LEU A 254 -17.62 -26.56 -14.47
N MET A 255 -16.84 -27.63 -14.46
CA MET A 255 -15.60 -27.71 -15.26
C MET A 255 -15.87 -27.87 -16.75
N GLN A 256 -16.96 -28.54 -17.11
CA GLN A 256 -17.31 -28.85 -18.49
C GLN A 256 -18.75 -28.40 -18.76
N TYR A 257 -18.92 -27.58 -19.79
CA TYR A 257 -20.21 -27.11 -20.27
C TYR A 257 -20.09 -26.74 -21.76
N LYS A 258 -21.20 -26.81 -22.48
CA LYS A 258 -21.25 -26.39 -23.88
C LYS A 258 -21.75 -24.94 -23.98
N PRO A 259 -21.44 -24.21 -25.06
CA PRO A 259 -22.03 -22.89 -25.28
C PRO A 259 -23.57 -22.96 -25.37
N ASN A 260 -24.22 -21.89 -24.94
CA ASN A 260 -25.68 -21.68 -24.92
C ASN A 260 -26.48 -22.64 -24.03
N THR A 261 -25.84 -23.37 -23.11
CA THR A 261 -26.54 -24.28 -22.20
C THR A 261 -26.87 -23.62 -20.85
N PRO A 262 -27.80 -24.20 -20.06
CA PRO A 262 -28.05 -23.77 -18.68
C PRO A 262 -26.78 -23.74 -17.81
N GLU A 263 -25.86 -24.68 -18.02
CA GLU A 263 -24.58 -24.78 -17.32
C GLU A 263 -23.67 -23.59 -17.62
N GLU A 264 -23.62 -23.13 -18.87
CA GLU A 264 -22.91 -21.89 -19.21
C GLU A 264 -23.52 -20.69 -18.50
N ARG A 265 -24.86 -20.57 -18.51
CA ARG A 265 -25.55 -19.46 -17.82
C ARG A 265 -25.29 -19.47 -16.32
N TYR A 266 -25.29 -20.65 -15.71
CA TYR A 266 -24.88 -20.86 -14.32
C TYR A 266 -23.45 -20.37 -14.10
N ASN A 267 -22.48 -20.87 -14.87
CA ASN A 267 -21.07 -20.51 -14.69
C ASN A 267 -20.79 -19.02 -14.96
N ARG A 268 -21.49 -18.40 -15.91
CA ARG A 268 -21.41 -16.96 -16.16
C ARG A 268 -21.86 -16.17 -14.94
N ARG A 269 -22.98 -16.56 -14.32
CA ARG A 269 -23.46 -15.95 -13.07
C ARG A 269 -22.53 -16.24 -11.90
N PHE A 270 -22.02 -17.46 -11.81
CA PHE A 270 -21.05 -17.89 -10.80
C PHE A 270 -19.82 -17.00 -10.80
N LYS A 271 -19.20 -16.82 -11.97
CA LYS A 271 -18.05 -15.92 -12.17
C LYS A 271 -18.38 -14.48 -11.80
N HIS A 272 -19.54 -13.98 -12.21
CA HIS A 272 -19.97 -12.62 -11.87
C HIS A 272 -20.07 -12.41 -10.36
N VAL A 273 -20.71 -13.33 -9.62
CA VAL A 273 -20.84 -13.23 -8.17
C VAL A 273 -19.47 -13.40 -7.50
N ARG A 274 -18.68 -14.40 -7.91
CA ARG A 274 -17.31 -14.63 -7.44
C ARG A 274 -16.38 -13.42 -7.58
N SER A 275 -16.57 -12.57 -8.59
CA SER A 275 -15.78 -11.35 -8.76
C SER A 275 -15.84 -10.39 -7.55
N LEU A 276 -16.83 -10.52 -6.66
CA LEU A 276 -16.91 -9.76 -5.41
C LEU A 276 -15.72 -10.04 -4.49
N ILE A 277 -15.43 -11.32 -4.23
CA ILE A 277 -14.33 -11.66 -3.32
C ILE A 277 -12.98 -11.43 -3.97
N GLU A 278 -12.86 -11.61 -5.29
CA GLU A 278 -11.62 -11.29 -6.02
C GLU A 278 -11.28 -9.79 -5.95
N ARG A 279 -12.29 -8.91 -6.02
CA ARG A 279 -12.12 -7.47 -5.82
C ARG A 279 -11.75 -7.13 -4.38
N LEU A 280 -12.39 -7.78 -3.41
CA LEU A 280 -12.06 -7.62 -1.99
C LEU A 280 -10.63 -8.07 -1.69
N SER A 281 -10.23 -9.25 -2.16
CA SER A 281 -8.87 -9.77 -2.01
C SER A 281 -7.85 -8.85 -2.64
N ARG A 282 -8.12 -8.30 -3.84
CA ARG A 282 -7.22 -7.31 -4.46
C ARG A 282 -7.08 -6.05 -3.61
N ALA A 283 -8.19 -5.49 -3.11
CA ALA A 283 -8.13 -4.32 -2.24
C ALA A 283 -7.35 -4.58 -0.95
N LEU A 284 -7.45 -5.79 -0.40
CA LEU A 284 -6.70 -6.22 0.78
C LEU A 284 -5.21 -6.43 0.48
N GLU A 285 -4.88 -7.04 -0.66
CA GLU A 285 -3.49 -7.16 -1.15
C GLU A 285 -2.88 -5.78 -1.42
N GLU A 286 -3.61 -4.85 -2.04
CA GLU A 286 -3.16 -3.47 -2.25
C GLU A 286 -2.94 -2.75 -0.92
N PHE A 287 -3.86 -2.91 0.03
CA PHE A 287 -3.70 -2.38 1.38
C PHE A 287 -2.44 -2.93 2.05
N VAL A 288 -2.25 -4.24 2.06
CA VAL A 288 -1.08 -4.88 2.70
C VAL A 288 0.22 -4.63 1.93
N ASN A 289 0.20 -4.52 0.61
CA ASN A 289 1.37 -4.11 -0.16
C ASN A 289 1.75 -2.65 0.15
N ALA A 290 0.77 -1.78 0.32
CA ALA A 290 1.01 -0.44 0.86
C ALA A 290 1.53 -0.49 2.31
N LEU A 291 1.22 -1.54 3.09
CA LEU A 291 1.81 -1.79 4.41
C LEU A 291 3.26 -2.30 4.37
N ASN A 292 3.63 -3.01 3.31
CA ASN A 292 4.89 -3.72 3.18
C ASN A 292 5.88 -3.04 2.23
N GLU A 293 5.57 -1.84 1.72
CA GLU A 293 6.46 -1.09 0.82
C GLU A 293 7.55 -0.33 1.61
N PRO A 294 8.84 -0.69 1.47
CA PRO A 294 9.93 0.24 1.72
C PRO A 294 10.15 1.26 0.58
N THR A 295 9.19 1.47 -0.34
CA THR A 295 9.45 2.19 -1.60
C THR A 295 8.25 2.99 -2.14
N ILE A 296 7.87 4.04 -1.42
CA ILE A 296 7.21 5.22 -2.04
C ILE A 296 8.04 5.76 -3.22
N PHE A 297 9.35 5.49 -3.21
CA PHE A 297 10.29 5.98 -4.20
C PHE A 297 10.13 5.34 -5.59
N ASN A 298 9.95 4.03 -5.69
CA ASN A 298 9.93 3.35 -7.00
C ASN A 298 8.56 3.39 -7.70
N SER A 299 7.47 3.59 -6.94
CA SER A 299 6.10 3.67 -7.49
C SER A 299 5.69 5.10 -7.89
N TRP A 300 6.26 6.13 -7.27
CA TRP A 300 5.96 7.55 -7.56
C TRP A 300 6.96 8.21 -8.50
N VAL A 301 8.20 7.71 -8.51
CA VAL A 301 9.32 8.29 -9.26
C VAL A 301 9.77 7.28 -10.33
N LYS A 302 8.94 7.11 -11.36
CA LYS A 302 9.25 6.26 -12.51
C LYS A 302 9.24 7.08 -13.81
N TYR A 303 10.38 7.10 -14.50
CA TYR A 303 10.48 7.72 -15.82
C TYR A 303 9.73 6.84 -16.82
N PRO A 304 9.03 7.41 -17.82
CA PRO A 304 8.42 6.64 -18.89
C PRO A 304 9.36 5.58 -19.46
N SER A 305 8.95 4.32 -19.38
CA SER A 305 9.77 3.18 -19.78
C SER A 305 9.53 2.76 -21.23
N ASN A 306 8.52 3.36 -21.88
CA ASN A 306 8.13 3.10 -23.26
C ASN A 306 7.52 4.34 -23.92
N PHE A 307 7.42 4.30 -25.25
CA PHE A 307 6.94 5.41 -26.08
C PHE A 307 5.52 5.87 -25.74
N GLN A 308 4.60 4.95 -25.42
CA GLN A 308 3.22 5.30 -25.06
C GLN A 308 3.15 6.13 -23.77
N GLU A 309 3.97 5.80 -22.77
CA GLU A 309 4.09 6.57 -21.52
C GLU A 309 4.69 7.96 -21.76
N LEU A 310 5.68 8.10 -22.66
CA LEU A 310 6.22 9.43 -23.02
C LEU A 310 5.20 10.31 -23.73
N ARG A 311 4.37 9.72 -24.59
CA ARG A 311 3.31 10.45 -25.28
C ARG A 311 2.26 10.97 -24.31
N LEU A 312 1.94 10.22 -23.25
CA LEU A 312 1.07 10.70 -22.17
C LEU A 312 1.69 11.87 -21.40
N VAL A 313 3.01 11.85 -21.13
CA VAL A 313 3.72 13.00 -20.52
C VAL A 313 3.75 14.22 -21.45
N ARG A 314 3.73 14.01 -22.77
CA ARG A 314 3.63 15.08 -23.79
C ARG A 314 2.22 15.66 -23.89
N GLU A 315 1.19 14.83 -23.80
CA GLU A 315 -0.23 15.24 -23.83
C GLU A 315 -0.65 15.85 -22.49
N GLU A 316 -0.03 15.44 -21.38
CA GLU A 316 -0.08 16.17 -20.12
C GLU A 316 0.66 17.52 -20.23
N TYR A 317 0.13 18.52 -19.54
CA TYR A 317 0.53 19.93 -19.60
C TYR A 317 2.03 20.28 -19.39
N SER A 318 2.93 19.33 -19.15
CA SER A 318 4.34 19.58 -18.82
C SER A 318 5.11 20.24 -19.97
N PHE A 319 4.99 19.75 -21.20
CA PHE A 319 5.64 20.32 -22.39
C PHE A 319 5.18 21.76 -22.65
N ILE A 320 3.86 21.99 -22.65
CA ILE A 320 3.26 23.33 -22.83
C ILE A 320 3.70 24.27 -21.71
N ARG A 321 3.84 23.77 -20.48
CA ARG A 321 4.26 24.56 -19.31
C ARG A 321 5.73 24.93 -19.36
N PHE A 322 6.65 24.02 -19.70
CA PHE A 322 8.06 24.37 -19.89
C PHE A 322 8.23 25.41 -21.00
N PHE A 323 7.55 25.23 -22.13
CA PHE A 323 7.55 26.22 -23.21
C PHE A 323 6.98 27.57 -22.76
N ARG A 324 5.83 27.61 -22.08
CA ARG A 324 5.27 28.87 -21.56
C ARG A 324 6.12 29.54 -20.48
N LYS A 325 6.84 28.77 -19.67
CA LYS A 325 7.60 29.27 -18.52
C LYS A 325 9.03 29.71 -18.89
N PHE A 326 9.66 29.01 -19.83
CA PHE A 326 11.08 29.22 -20.17
C PHE A 326 11.32 29.47 -21.66
N ASN A 327 10.29 29.38 -22.52
CA ASN A 327 10.37 29.59 -23.96
C ASN A 327 11.31 28.61 -24.71
N PHE A 328 11.58 27.45 -24.13
CA PHE A 328 12.34 26.36 -24.75
C PHE A 328 11.39 25.24 -25.22
N PRO A 329 11.21 25.04 -26.54
CA PRO A 329 10.36 23.98 -27.06
C PRO A 329 11.05 22.61 -26.93
N GLY A 330 10.29 21.56 -26.67
CA GLY A 330 10.83 20.19 -26.59
C GLY A 330 11.31 19.75 -25.22
N ILE A 331 11.38 20.65 -24.22
CA ILE A 331 11.84 20.27 -22.88
C ILE A 331 10.78 19.46 -22.15
N VAL A 332 11.15 18.25 -21.72
CA VAL A 332 10.27 17.35 -20.95
C VAL A 332 10.67 17.22 -19.48
N GLY A 333 11.87 17.67 -19.12
CA GLY A 333 12.34 17.69 -17.75
C GLY A 333 13.71 18.35 -17.56
N VAL A 334 14.05 18.58 -16.30
CA VAL A 334 15.36 19.07 -15.88
C VAL A 334 16.03 17.97 -15.05
N ILE A 335 17.33 17.74 -15.28
CA ILE A 335 18.15 16.80 -14.54
C ILE A 335 19.21 17.55 -13.71
N ASP A 336 19.37 17.16 -12.46
CA ASP A 336 20.39 17.72 -11.57
C ASP A 336 20.79 16.71 -10.49
N CYS A 337 21.94 16.91 -9.87
CA CYS A 337 22.42 16.15 -8.73
C CYS A 337 22.35 16.96 -7.45
N THR A 338 22.02 16.30 -6.34
CA THR A 338 22.00 16.94 -5.02
C THR A 338 22.60 16.03 -3.95
N HIS A 339 23.30 16.64 -2.99
CA HIS A 339 23.86 15.92 -1.85
C HIS A 339 22.83 15.82 -0.73
N ILE A 340 22.43 14.59 -0.40
CA ILE A 340 21.63 14.30 0.79
C ILE A 340 22.59 13.97 1.93
N ALA A 341 22.58 14.78 2.98
CA ALA A 341 23.42 14.56 4.15
C ALA A 341 23.09 13.21 4.81
N ILE A 342 24.12 12.49 5.24
CA ILE A 342 24.00 11.23 5.96
C ILE A 342 24.86 11.26 7.23
N PHE A 343 24.59 10.34 8.15
CA PHE A 343 25.56 10.05 9.20
C PHE A 343 26.78 9.34 8.63
N PRO A 344 27.98 9.58 9.19
CA PRO A 344 29.20 8.89 8.77
C PRO A 344 29.03 7.36 8.88
N PRO A 345 29.49 6.57 7.89
CA PRO A 345 29.56 5.13 8.01
C PRO A 345 30.48 4.72 9.19
N PRO A 346 30.30 3.52 9.77
CA PRO A 346 31.20 3.01 10.80
C PRO A 346 32.65 2.96 10.29
N THR A 347 33.60 3.37 11.13
CA THR A 347 35.03 3.56 10.78
C THR A 347 35.77 2.31 10.28
N HIS A 348 35.16 1.13 10.36
CA HIS A 348 35.77 -0.16 9.99
C HIS A 348 35.04 -0.87 8.84
N ASP A 349 34.16 -0.18 8.12
CA ASP A 349 33.52 -0.75 6.94
C ASP A 349 34.51 -0.81 5.76
N ALA A 350 35.02 -2.01 5.48
CA ALA A 350 35.97 -2.27 4.39
C ALA A 350 35.35 -2.10 3.00
N ILE A 351 34.03 -2.13 2.89
CA ILE A 351 33.28 -2.02 1.63
C ILE A 351 32.83 -0.57 1.41
N HIS A 352 32.47 0.14 2.48
CA HIS A 352 31.97 1.51 2.48
C HIS A 352 32.80 2.44 3.37
N PRO A 353 34.07 2.69 3.03
CA PRO A 353 34.94 3.49 3.89
C PRO A 353 34.43 4.93 4.03
N GLU A 354 34.56 5.52 5.22
CA GLU A 354 33.96 6.82 5.55
C GLU A 354 34.26 7.92 4.51
N TYR A 355 35.49 7.97 4.01
CA TYR A 355 35.97 9.03 3.12
C TYR A 355 35.22 9.10 1.78
N ILE A 356 34.64 7.99 1.27
CA ILE A 356 33.91 8.02 0.00
C ILE A 356 32.56 8.75 0.13
N TYR A 357 32.05 8.96 1.34
CA TYR A 357 30.81 9.72 1.55
C TYR A 357 31.06 11.20 1.81
N VAL A 358 32.32 11.64 1.94
CA VAL A 358 32.64 13.05 2.14
C VAL A 358 32.57 13.77 0.79
N ASN A 359 31.70 14.79 0.71
CA ASN A 359 31.56 15.59 -0.51
C ASN A 359 32.55 16.76 -0.57
N ARG A 360 32.51 17.48 -1.71
CA ARG A 360 33.32 18.69 -1.95
C ARG A 360 33.09 19.84 -0.94
N LYS A 361 31.98 19.83 -0.20
CA LYS A 361 31.64 20.79 0.86
C LYS A 361 32.04 20.29 2.26
N ASN A 362 32.81 19.22 2.33
CA ASN A 362 33.38 18.64 3.54
C ASN A 362 32.36 18.16 4.57
N TYR A 363 31.29 17.50 4.11
CA TYR A 363 30.36 16.76 4.98
C TYR A 363 29.94 15.42 4.37
N HIS A 364 29.52 14.46 5.21
CA HIS A 364 29.07 13.14 4.78
C HIS A 364 27.71 13.21 4.08
N SER A 365 27.63 12.67 2.87
CA SER A 365 26.43 12.66 2.06
C SER A 365 26.41 11.48 1.09
N ILE A 366 25.23 11.22 0.53
CA ILE A 366 25.08 10.53 -0.76
C ILE A 366 24.80 11.58 -1.83
N ASN A 367 25.34 11.39 -3.04
CA ASN A 367 24.99 12.21 -4.19
C ASN A 367 23.84 11.53 -4.96
N VAL A 368 22.78 12.30 -5.21
CA VAL A 368 21.50 11.81 -5.72
C VAL A 368 21.14 12.57 -6.98
N GLN A 369 21.05 11.86 -8.09
CA GLN A 369 20.58 12.40 -9.37
C GLN A 369 19.05 12.38 -9.41
N LEU A 370 18.47 13.46 -9.90
CA LEU A 370 17.04 13.71 -9.96
C LEU A 370 16.63 14.19 -11.33
N VAL A 371 15.47 13.74 -11.83
CA VAL A 371 14.80 14.34 -12.98
C VAL A 371 13.39 14.75 -12.59
N CYS A 372 13.03 16.01 -12.89
CA CYS A 372 11.73 16.59 -12.54
C CYS A 372 11.04 17.32 -13.71
N ASP A 373 9.72 17.49 -13.56
CA ASP A 373 8.89 18.22 -14.50
C ASP A 373 8.79 19.73 -14.19
N SER A 374 8.00 20.45 -14.98
CA SER A 374 7.83 21.91 -14.84
C SER A 374 7.13 22.34 -13.55
N LYS A 375 6.52 21.40 -12.83
CA LYS A 375 5.86 21.58 -11.52
C LYS A 375 6.73 21.08 -10.36
N MET A 376 8.01 20.76 -10.59
CA MET A 376 8.92 20.17 -9.61
C MET A 376 8.52 18.75 -9.17
N LYS A 377 7.65 18.07 -9.92
CA LYS A 377 7.33 16.66 -9.65
C LYS A 377 8.51 15.81 -10.11
N MET A 378 9.09 15.07 -9.19
CA MET A 378 10.16 14.11 -9.47
C MET A 378 9.57 12.89 -10.14
N PHE A 379 10.14 12.46 -11.26
CA PHE A 379 9.75 11.22 -11.93
C PHE A 379 10.96 10.32 -12.22
N ASN A 380 12.20 10.75 -12.00
CA ASN A 380 13.34 9.84 -11.92
C ASN A 380 14.28 10.22 -10.77
N ILE A 381 14.88 9.20 -10.15
CA ILE A 381 15.88 9.38 -9.11
C ILE A 381 16.91 8.24 -9.15
N CYS A 382 18.17 8.58 -8.97
CA CYS A 382 19.26 7.62 -8.76
C CYS A 382 20.02 7.99 -7.49
N SER A 383 19.87 7.18 -6.43
CA SER A 383 20.24 7.55 -5.06
C SER A 383 21.25 6.60 -4.39
N LEU A 384 22.14 5.97 -5.15
CA LEU A 384 23.06 4.94 -4.64
C LEU A 384 24.54 5.32 -4.73
N PHE A 385 24.83 6.61 -4.90
CA PHE A 385 26.21 7.08 -5.09
C PHE A 385 26.74 7.80 -3.86
N PRO A 386 27.96 7.44 -3.40
CA PRO A 386 28.62 8.14 -2.30
C PRO A 386 28.82 9.63 -2.59
N GLY A 387 28.86 10.47 -1.56
CA GLY A 387 28.96 11.93 -1.68
C GLY A 387 30.23 12.45 -2.35
N SER A 388 31.30 11.64 -2.44
CA SER A 388 32.52 12.00 -3.19
C SER A 388 32.35 11.92 -4.71
N VAL A 389 31.28 11.29 -5.19
CA VAL A 389 31.02 11.02 -6.61
C VAL A 389 30.44 12.26 -7.30
N ASN A 390 30.92 12.55 -8.52
CA ASN A 390 30.43 13.65 -9.35
C ASN A 390 29.29 13.23 -10.30
N ASP A 391 28.64 14.21 -10.90
CA ASP A 391 27.40 14.03 -11.65
C ASP A 391 27.60 13.21 -12.93
N ALA A 392 28.73 13.42 -13.61
CA ALA A 392 29.13 12.63 -14.78
C ALA A 392 29.32 11.14 -14.45
N TYR A 393 29.87 10.83 -13.27
CA TYR A 393 30.02 9.44 -12.83
C TYR A 393 28.68 8.79 -12.54
N ILE A 394 27.76 9.50 -11.87
CA ILE A 394 26.40 9.01 -11.61
C ILE A 394 25.68 8.74 -12.93
N TRP A 395 25.74 9.70 -13.86
CA TRP A 395 25.17 9.58 -15.20
C TRP A 395 25.63 8.32 -15.95
N ASN A 396 26.92 8.01 -15.93
CA ASN A 396 27.48 6.86 -16.65
C ASN A 396 27.20 5.50 -15.96
N ASN A 397 26.91 5.51 -14.65
CA ASN A 397 26.75 4.28 -13.87
C ASN A 397 25.31 4.03 -13.40
N CYS A 398 24.37 4.92 -13.75
CA CYS A 398 22.94 4.73 -13.51
C CYS A 398 22.23 4.15 -14.75
N GLN A 399 21.06 3.54 -14.55
CA GLN A 399 20.25 2.99 -15.65
C GLN A 399 19.50 4.06 -16.47
N LEU A 400 19.66 5.34 -16.14
CA LEU A 400 18.93 6.42 -16.79
C LEU A 400 19.41 6.64 -18.23
N GLU A 401 20.73 6.77 -18.47
CA GLU A 401 21.26 7.04 -19.82
C GLU A 401 20.86 5.99 -20.86
N PRO A 402 20.99 4.67 -20.61
CA PRO A 402 20.60 3.65 -21.59
C PRO A 402 19.10 3.67 -21.90
N THR A 403 18.29 3.96 -20.88
CA THR A 403 16.83 4.06 -20.99
C THR A 403 16.45 5.25 -21.86
N LEU A 404 17.00 6.44 -21.56
CA LEU A 404 16.72 7.66 -22.32
C LEU A 404 17.26 7.59 -23.75
N ARG A 405 18.43 6.99 -23.96
CA ARG A 405 19.01 6.77 -25.28
C ARG A 405 18.09 5.93 -26.16
N ARG A 406 17.53 4.84 -25.62
CA ARG A 406 16.58 3.99 -26.35
C ARG A 406 15.32 4.74 -26.73
N ILE A 407 14.85 5.63 -25.88
CA ILE A 407 13.61 6.38 -26.09
C ILE A 407 13.80 7.53 -27.08
N PHE A 408 14.78 8.40 -26.83
CA PHE A 408 14.93 9.66 -27.56
C PHE A 408 15.63 9.54 -28.91
N ASN A 409 16.41 8.47 -29.13
CA ASN A 409 17.00 8.25 -30.45
C ASN A 409 15.97 7.81 -31.51
N HIS A 410 14.79 7.32 -31.11
CA HIS A 410 13.74 6.90 -32.04
C HIS A 410 12.78 8.02 -32.44
N GLU A 411 12.67 9.09 -31.66
CA GLU A 411 11.71 10.19 -31.86
C GLU A 411 12.35 11.55 -31.54
N PRO A 412 12.77 12.34 -32.54
CA PRO A 412 13.40 13.64 -32.33
C PRO A 412 12.41 14.69 -31.82
N GLY A 413 12.90 15.67 -31.06
CA GLY A 413 12.12 16.81 -30.57
C GLY A 413 11.81 16.80 -29.06
N PHE A 414 12.39 15.87 -28.31
CA PHE A 414 12.35 15.86 -26.84
C PHE A 414 13.74 16.04 -26.25
N TYR A 415 13.84 16.88 -25.22
CA TYR A 415 15.11 17.23 -24.59
C TYR A 415 14.99 17.26 -23.07
N LEU A 416 16.08 16.89 -22.40
CA LEU A 416 16.33 17.23 -21.00
C LEU A 416 17.30 18.41 -20.91
N LEU A 417 17.12 19.25 -19.89
CA LEU A 417 18.10 20.28 -19.53
C LEU A 417 18.93 19.78 -18.35
N GLY A 418 20.26 19.77 -18.49
CA GLY A 418 21.20 19.50 -17.41
C GLY A 418 22.21 20.64 -17.27
N ASP A 419 23.00 20.63 -16.20
CA ASP A 419 24.11 21.57 -16.03
C ASP A 419 25.37 21.11 -16.79
N SER A 420 26.49 21.84 -16.66
CA SER A 420 27.76 21.52 -17.31
C SER A 420 28.42 20.22 -16.79
N GLY A 421 27.91 19.64 -15.70
CA GLY A 421 28.34 18.34 -15.18
C GLY A 421 27.91 17.16 -16.06
N TYR A 422 26.98 17.39 -17.00
CA TYR A 422 26.44 16.38 -17.89
C TYR A 422 27.00 16.48 -19.33
N PRO A 423 27.10 15.36 -20.07
CA PRO A 423 27.56 15.39 -21.46
C PRO A 423 26.47 15.94 -22.38
N LEU A 424 26.87 16.82 -23.30
CA LEU A 424 25.99 17.27 -24.39
C LEU A 424 25.59 16.08 -25.29
N ARG A 425 24.29 15.89 -25.51
CA ARG A 425 23.73 14.87 -26.42
C ARG A 425 22.65 15.48 -27.31
N ALA A 426 22.25 14.73 -28.34
CA ALA A 426 21.15 15.12 -29.23
C ALA A 426 19.81 15.38 -28.51
N TRP A 427 19.64 14.86 -27.30
CA TRP A 427 18.43 14.93 -26.48
C TRP A 427 18.71 15.37 -25.02
N LEU A 428 19.95 15.75 -24.70
CA LEU A 428 20.34 16.32 -23.40
C LEU A 428 21.13 17.61 -23.66
N MET A 429 20.50 18.74 -23.35
CA MET A 429 21.08 20.07 -23.53
C MET A 429 21.77 20.49 -22.24
N THR A 430 23.03 20.87 -22.37
CA THR A 430 23.86 21.38 -21.27
C THR A 430 24.52 22.69 -21.70
N PRO A 431 24.79 23.62 -20.78
CA PRO A 431 25.61 24.80 -21.09
C PRO A 431 26.99 24.36 -21.61
N LEU A 432 27.47 25.06 -22.64
CA LEU A 432 28.83 24.88 -23.19
C LEU A 432 29.92 25.40 -22.25
#